data_AF-A4TYG2-F1
#
_entry.id   AF-A4TYG2-F1
#
_cell.length_a   1.000
_cell.length_b   1.000
_cell.length_c   1.000
_cell.angle_alpha   90.00
_cell.angle_beta   90.00
_cell.angle_gamma   90.00
#
_symmetry.space_group_name_H-M   'P 1'
#
loop_
_entity.id
_entity.type
_entity.pdbx_description
1 polymer ?
#
loop_
_entity_poly.entity_id
_entity_poly.type
_entity_poly.pdbx_seq_one_letter_code
_entity_poly.pdbx_strand_id
1 'polypeptide(L)'
;MRMFLAVMLAGAFLVSNVRAEMKSDAETCEAITGGRWKQPAWHLVDMWYDLGDSQPFKSLTIEVEVDGDVTEPGRDKLIYIAPIYGKINGSGFYFGMQTDVSRPGGAKRGFIFSRWGRASSEDAAPAEGGWSAALTHAQSNEGDFAGVRVAYPWKAGRYLFRMEPTMSDDGGTWVALVVGEYDSGKVIEVGSVRFPGQDLTIDKDAVSFVEIYGHEVIDNICRTRMPSTGVAVFRQLEVNERAIDLRRRSSCVFPRDVPPLATVSRSPDDVVVEFGRTPRGERCK
;
A
#
# COMPACT_ATOMS: atom_id res chain seq x y z
N MET A 1 11.51 40.79 -25.74
CA MET A 1 11.48 41.33 -24.36
C MET A 1 10.05 41.69 -24.01
N ARG A 2 9.30 40.76 -23.41
CA ARG A 2 8.22 41.03 -22.44
C ARG A 2 7.89 39.72 -21.72
N MET A 3 8.01 39.85 -20.42
CA MET A 3 7.92 38.89 -19.33
C MET A 3 6.44 38.51 -19.06
N PHE A 4 6.23 37.71 -18.01
CA PHE A 4 4.99 37.26 -17.35
C PHE A 4 4.58 35.83 -17.70
N LEU A 5 4.37 34.92 -16.76
CA LEU A 5 4.57 34.91 -15.30
C LEU A 5 4.43 33.44 -14.89
N ALA A 6 5.35 32.97 -14.05
CA ALA A 6 5.22 31.68 -13.39
C ALA A 6 4.00 31.70 -12.46
N VAL A 7 3.10 30.73 -12.60
CA VAL A 7 2.18 30.33 -11.53
C VAL A 7 2.73 29.03 -10.94
N MET A 8 3.68 29.19 -10.01
CA MET A 8 4.06 28.20 -9.02
C MET A 8 3.37 28.60 -7.73
N LEU A 9 2.27 27.93 -7.38
CA LEU A 9 1.69 27.91 -6.03
C LEU A 9 0.42 27.02 -6.03
N ALA A 10 0.56 25.73 -5.73
CA ALA A 10 -0.54 24.89 -5.26
C ALA A 10 -0.04 23.57 -4.61
N GLY A 11 0.98 23.64 -3.75
CA GLY A 11 1.48 22.44 -3.04
C GLY A 11 0.89 22.22 -1.64
N ALA A 12 0.28 23.25 -1.03
CA ALA A 12 -0.13 23.20 0.39
C ALA A 12 -1.64 23.36 0.64
N PHE A 13 -2.45 23.57 -0.41
CA PHE A 13 -3.88 23.91 -0.25
C PHE A 13 -4.85 22.75 -0.47
N LEU A 14 -4.47 21.67 -1.16
CA LEU A 14 -5.42 20.59 -1.48
C LEU A 14 -5.82 19.75 -0.26
N VAL A 15 -4.89 19.37 0.62
CA VAL A 15 -5.20 18.56 1.82
C VAL A 15 -6.17 19.30 2.75
N SER A 16 -6.04 20.63 2.86
CA SER A 16 -6.92 21.45 3.72
C SER A 16 -8.36 21.53 3.21
N ASN A 17 -8.57 21.52 1.89
CA ASN A 17 -9.90 21.62 1.29
C ASN A 17 -10.63 20.27 1.22
N VAL A 18 -9.92 19.15 1.08
CA VAL A 18 -10.51 17.81 1.17
C VAL A 18 -11.18 17.60 2.54
N ARG A 19 -10.59 18.16 3.61
CA ARG A 19 -11.09 18.01 4.98
C ARG A 19 -12.46 18.64 5.24
N ALA A 20 -12.88 19.63 4.45
CA ALA A 20 -14.08 20.42 4.71
C ALA A 20 -15.39 19.74 4.24
N GLU A 21 -15.32 18.82 3.28
CA GLU A 21 -16.49 18.09 2.74
C GLU A 21 -16.58 16.62 3.20
N MET A 22 -15.55 16.10 3.85
CA MET A 22 -15.56 14.73 4.40
C MET A 22 -16.42 14.67 5.66
N LYS A 23 -17.57 14.00 5.58
CA LYS A 23 -18.23 13.51 6.79
C LYS A 23 -17.28 12.51 7.44
N SER A 24 -16.96 12.71 8.72
CA SER A 24 -16.40 11.62 9.51
C SER A 24 -17.50 10.57 9.60
N ASP A 25 -17.52 9.61 8.69
CA ASP A 25 -18.32 8.40 8.80
C ASP A 25 -17.67 7.51 9.89
N ALA A 26 -17.55 8.09 11.09
CA ALA A 26 -17.28 7.44 12.37
C ALA A 26 -18.42 6.48 12.76
N GLU A 27 -19.46 6.35 11.92
CA GLU A 27 -20.35 5.21 11.88
C GLU A 27 -19.58 3.98 11.36
N THR A 28 -18.83 3.46 12.33
CA THR A 28 -18.39 2.08 12.56
C THR A 28 -17.41 1.49 11.54
N CYS A 29 -16.15 1.96 11.58
CA CYS A 29 -15.08 0.97 11.43
C CYS A 29 -15.21 -0.06 12.55
N GLU A 30 -15.19 -1.34 12.21
CA GLU A 30 -15.29 -2.39 13.21
C GLU A 30 -13.99 -2.41 14.02
N ALA A 31 -14.09 -2.18 15.34
CA ALA A 31 -12.97 -2.28 16.25
C ALA A 31 -12.98 -3.63 16.96
N ILE A 32 -12.04 -4.51 16.62
CA ILE A 32 -11.91 -5.79 17.32
C ILE A 32 -11.06 -5.57 18.58
N THR A 33 -11.70 -5.30 19.71
CA THR A 33 -10.99 -5.00 20.97
C THR A 33 -10.80 -6.23 21.84
N GLY A 34 -9.57 -6.48 22.34
CA GLY A 34 -9.31 -7.31 23.53
C GLY A 34 -8.13 -8.28 23.42
N GLY A 35 -7.11 -8.08 24.27
CA GLY A 35 -5.90 -8.90 24.38
C GLY A 35 -4.63 -8.10 24.67
N ARG A 36 -3.48 -8.79 24.81
CA ARG A 36 -2.14 -8.17 24.72
C ARG A 36 -1.85 -7.87 23.26
N TRP A 37 -1.13 -6.80 22.95
CA TRP A 37 -0.79 -6.50 21.57
C TRP A 37 -0.02 -7.67 20.93
N LYS A 38 -0.39 -8.01 19.70
CA LYS A 38 0.30 -9.06 18.94
C LYS A 38 1.71 -8.59 18.55
N GLN A 39 2.57 -9.51 18.15
CA GLN A 39 3.84 -9.12 17.50
C GLN A 39 3.55 -8.51 16.11
N PRO A 40 4.30 -7.48 15.68
CA PRO A 40 4.27 -6.98 14.31
C PRO A 40 4.56 -8.10 13.29
N ALA A 41 4.13 -7.95 12.05
CA ALA A 41 3.60 -6.72 11.45
C ALA A 41 2.17 -6.33 11.87
N TRP A 42 1.89 -5.01 11.90
CA TRP A 42 0.63 -4.43 12.33
C TRP A 42 -0.01 -3.61 11.22
N HIS A 43 -1.04 -4.18 10.59
CA HIS A 43 -2.01 -3.39 9.85
C HIS A 43 -2.71 -2.43 10.82
N LEU A 44 -2.64 -1.14 10.56
CA LEU A 44 -3.25 -0.11 11.40
C LEU A 44 -4.75 0.02 11.16
N VAL A 45 -5.16 -0.27 9.93
CA VAL A 45 -6.55 -0.39 9.48
C VAL A 45 -6.57 -1.12 8.15
N ASP A 46 -7.54 -2.01 7.98
CA ASP A 46 -7.82 -2.70 6.73
C ASP A 46 -9.03 -2.06 6.06
N MET A 47 -8.83 -1.52 4.86
CA MET A 47 -9.86 -0.93 4.01
C MET A 47 -10.27 -1.95 2.96
N TRP A 48 -11.36 -2.66 3.20
CA TRP A 48 -11.90 -3.65 2.28
C TRP A 48 -12.71 -2.97 1.17
N TYR A 49 -12.53 -3.44 -0.07
CA TYR A 49 -13.30 -3.02 -1.23
C TYR A 49 -14.03 -4.18 -1.86
N ASP A 50 -15.29 -3.96 -2.24
CA ASP A 50 -16.09 -4.84 -3.09
C ASP A 50 -15.90 -4.45 -4.57
N LEU A 51 -15.14 -5.27 -5.29
CA LEU A 51 -14.84 -5.09 -6.71
C LEU A 51 -15.97 -5.59 -7.64
N GLY A 52 -17.08 -6.09 -7.10
CA GLY A 52 -18.14 -6.79 -7.83
C GLY A 52 -17.87 -8.29 -7.93
N ASP A 53 -18.45 -8.97 -8.92
CA ASP A 53 -18.18 -10.39 -9.13
C ASP A 53 -16.75 -10.63 -9.61
N SER A 54 -16.18 -11.80 -9.30
CA SER A 54 -14.89 -12.21 -9.84
C SER A 54 -14.95 -12.19 -11.37
N GLN A 55 -13.95 -11.57 -12.01
CA GLN A 55 -14.00 -11.21 -13.43
C GLN A 55 -12.64 -11.39 -14.11
N PRO A 56 -12.59 -11.54 -15.45
CA PRO A 56 -11.32 -11.58 -16.17
C PRO A 56 -10.46 -10.36 -15.84
N PHE A 57 -9.20 -10.58 -15.51
CA PHE A 57 -8.27 -9.53 -15.11
C PHE A 57 -7.54 -8.97 -16.34
N LYS A 58 -7.71 -7.68 -16.59
CA LYS A 58 -7.03 -6.93 -17.66
C LYS A 58 -6.18 -5.79 -17.10
N SER A 59 -6.70 -5.08 -16.11
CA SER A 59 -5.98 -4.00 -15.46
C SER A 59 -6.53 -3.72 -14.07
N LEU A 60 -5.66 -3.21 -13.20
CA LEU A 60 -6.03 -2.57 -11.95
C LEU A 60 -5.21 -1.30 -11.79
N THR A 61 -5.87 -0.20 -11.42
CA THR A 61 -5.21 1.06 -11.11
C THR A 61 -5.69 1.58 -9.76
N ILE A 62 -4.80 2.29 -9.06
CA ILE A 62 -5.15 3.01 -7.85
C ILE A 62 -4.16 4.14 -7.64
N GLU A 63 -4.67 5.30 -7.27
CA GLU A 63 -3.85 6.43 -6.88
C GLU A 63 -3.61 6.41 -5.37
N VAL A 64 -2.38 6.75 -4.98
CA VAL A 64 -1.99 7.00 -3.60
C VAL A 64 -1.39 8.39 -3.48
N GLU A 65 -1.99 9.22 -2.63
CA GLU A 65 -1.34 10.45 -2.15
C GLU A 65 -0.77 10.19 -0.76
N VAL A 66 0.48 10.61 -0.54
CA VAL A 66 1.16 10.46 0.75
C VAL A 66 1.75 11.79 1.20
N ASP A 67 1.60 12.11 2.49
CA ASP A 67 2.16 13.30 3.13
C ASP A 67 2.49 13.06 4.62
N GLY A 68 3.19 14.01 5.24
CA GLY A 68 3.59 14.03 6.64
C GLY A 68 5.02 13.55 6.88
N ASP A 69 5.40 13.43 8.17
CA ASP A 69 6.77 13.09 8.61
C ASP A 69 7.27 11.77 8.01
N VAL A 70 6.39 10.85 7.63
CA VAL A 70 6.74 9.60 6.92
C VAL A 70 7.50 9.87 5.62
N THR A 71 7.43 11.08 5.06
CA THR A 71 8.11 11.50 3.84
C THR A 71 9.46 12.18 4.12
N GLU A 72 9.77 12.49 5.38
CA GLU A 72 11.02 13.14 5.77
C GLU A 72 12.19 12.13 5.88
N PRO A 73 13.41 12.51 5.47
CA PRO A 73 14.60 11.69 5.70
C PRO A 73 14.87 11.46 7.19
N GLY A 74 15.18 10.22 7.60
CA GLY A 74 15.50 9.87 9.00
C GLY A 74 14.28 9.74 9.92
N ARG A 75 13.07 9.99 9.39
CA ARG A 75 11.77 9.72 10.01
C ARG A 75 11.08 8.51 9.37
N ASP A 76 11.82 7.71 8.63
CA ASP A 76 11.39 6.61 7.75
C ASP A 76 11.50 5.26 8.45
N LYS A 77 10.66 4.98 9.46
CA LYS A 77 10.73 3.69 10.14
C LYS A 77 9.58 2.79 9.76
N LEU A 78 9.91 1.78 8.97
CA LEU A 78 9.19 0.52 8.78
C LEU A 78 7.68 0.70 8.55
N ILE A 79 7.32 1.68 7.72
CA ILE A 79 5.95 1.88 7.24
C ILE A 79 5.80 1.28 5.86
N TYR A 80 4.77 0.48 5.70
CA TYR A 80 4.31 -0.02 4.40
C TYR A 80 2.92 0.57 4.11
N ILE A 81 2.80 1.27 2.98
CA ILE A 81 1.51 1.73 2.46
C ILE A 81 1.16 0.79 1.31
N ALA A 82 0.16 -0.06 1.54
CA ALA A 82 -0.33 -1.05 0.59
C ALA A 82 -1.62 -0.54 -0.08
N PRO A 83 -1.53 0.03 -1.30
CA PRO A 83 -2.71 0.37 -2.08
C PRO A 83 -3.65 -0.82 -2.29
N ILE A 84 -3.13 -1.99 -2.67
CA ILE A 84 -3.98 -3.18 -2.86
C ILE A 84 -3.24 -4.44 -2.39
N TYR A 85 -3.97 -5.21 -1.58
CA TYR A 85 -3.87 -6.65 -1.44
C TYR A 85 -5.13 -7.28 -2.06
N GLY A 86 -4.99 -8.32 -2.86
CA GLY A 86 -6.12 -8.98 -3.52
C GLY A 86 -5.78 -10.40 -3.93
N LYS A 87 -6.62 -11.02 -4.77
CA LYS A 87 -6.36 -12.34 -5.34
C LYS A 87 -6.56 -12.36 -6.85
N ILE A 88 -5.68 -13.07 -7.54
CA ILE A 88 -5.83 -13.44 -8.95
C ILE A 88 -5.71 -14.97 -9.03
N ASN A 89 -6.68 -15.63 -9.64
CA ASN A 89 -6.76 -17.10 -9.74
C ASN A 89 -6.58 -17.80 -8.37
N GLY A 90 -7.12 -17.19 -7.31
CA GLY A 90 -6.99 -17.68 -5.94
C GLY A 90 -5.63 -17.41 -5.26
N SER A 91 -4.61 -17.01 -6.02
CA SER A 91 -3.32 -16.58 -5.46
C SER A 91 -3.40 -15.15 -4.95
N GLY A 92 -3.10 -14.97 -3.66
CA GLY A 92 -3.01 -13.64 -3.08
C GLY A 92 -1.85 -12.83 -3.65
N PHE A 93 -2.02 -11.52 -3.77
CA PHE A 93 -0.96 -10.59 -4.18
C PHE A 93 -1.05 -9.30 -3.38
N TYR A 94 0.04 -8.54 -3.38
CA TYR A 94 0.07 -7.19 -2.83
C TYR A 94 1.13 -6.35 -3.51
N PHE A 95 0.88 -5.04 -3.57
CA PHE A 95 1.89 -4.07 -3.97
C PHE A 95 1.77 -2.78 -3.17
N GLY A 96 2.87 -2.02 -3.14
CA GLY A 96 2.85 -0.70 -2.54
C GLY A 96 4.22 -0.09 -2.35
N MET A 97 4.29 0.89 -1.45
CA MET A 97 5.49 1.65 -1.14
C MET A 97 5.93 1.44 0.30
N GLN A 98 7.21 1.14 0.48
CA GLN A 98 7.81 0.92 1.79
C GLN A 98 8.86 1.99 2.08
N THR A 99 8.99 2.36 3.35
CA THR A 99 10.11 3.17 3.83
C THR A 99 11.44 2.43 3.72
N ASP A 100 11.40 1.09 3.73
CA ASP A 100 12.55 0.22 3.52
C ASP A 100 12.15 -1.07 2.78
N VAL A 101 12.62 -1.24 1.54
CA VAL A 101 12.39 -2.45 0.73
C VAL A 101 13.42 -3.58 0.97
N SER A 102 14.29 -3.43 1.98
CA SER A 102 15.24 -4.45 2.46
C SER A 102 16.16 -4.99 1.35
N ARG A 103 16.97 -4.12 0.74
CA ARG A 103 18.07 -4.59 -0.13
C ARG A 103 19.18 -5.19 0.75
N PRO A 104 19.85 -6.28 0.33
CA PRO A 104 21.18 -6.59 0.86
C PRO A 104 22.13 -5.39 0.62
N GLY A 105 22.61 -4.74 1.68
CA GLY A 105 23.60 -3.66 1.61
C GLY A 105 23.13 -2.22 1.88
N GLY A 106 21.91 -2.02 2.37
CA GLY A 106 21.49 -0.73 2.93
C GLY A 106 20.04 -0.37 2.59
N ALA A 107 19.24 -0.22 3.64
CA ALA A 107 17.84 0.16 3.64
C ALA A 107 17.55 1.39 2.76
N LYS A 108 16.53 1.30 1.90
CA LYS A 108 16.05 2.42 1.07
C LYS A 108 14.55 2.33 0.88
N ARG A 109 13.92 3.50 0.78
CA ARG A 109 12.56 3.67 0.26
C ARG A 109 12.43 2.99 -1.10
N GLY A 110 11.25 2.45 -1.38
CA GLY A 110 11.00 1.83 -2.67
C GLY A 110 9.60 1.27 -2.83
N PHE A 111 9.40 0.59 -3.95
CA PHE A 111 8.16 -0.09 -4.29
C PHE A 111 8.36 -1.60 -4.27
N ILE A 112 7.30 -2.33 -3.91
CA ILE A 112 7.26 -3.79 -3.91
C ILE A 112 6.05 -4.30 -4.66
N PHE A 113 6.17 -5.48 -5.25
CA PHE A 113 5.07 -6.25 -5.79
C PHE A 113 5.31 -7.75 -5.55
N SER A 114 4.38 -8.42 -4.88
CA SER A 114 4.53 -9.82 -4.49
C SER A 114 3.25 -10.61 -4.72
N ARG A 115 3.42 -11.93 -4.86
CA ARG A 115 2.35 -12.92 -5.00
C ARG A 115 2.65 -14.13 -4.11
N TRP A 116 1.67 -14.51 -3.31
CA TRP A 116 1.69 -15.68 -2.43
C TRP A 116 1.60 -16.99 -3.22
N GLY A 117 2.19 -18.06 -2.69
CA GLY A 117 2.28 -19.36 -3.34
C GLY A 117 3.74 -19.69 -3.63
N ARG A 118 4.04 -20.31 -4.78
CA ARG A 118 5.41 -20.78 -5.10
C ARG A 118 6.49 -19.72 -4.84
N ALA A 119 7.43 -20.05 -3.95
CA ALA A 119 8.61 -19.24 -3.65
C ALA A 119 9.74 -19.56 -4.63
N SER A 120 9.69 -18.97 -5.83
CA SER A 120 10.73 -19.11 -6.84
C SER A 120 11.12 -17.74 -7.41
N SER A 121 12.43 -17.48 -7.49
CA SER A 121 12.94 -16.30 -8.19
C SER A 121 12.65 -16.33 -9.70
N GLU A 122 12.40 -17.52 -10.27
CA GLU A 122 12.00 -17.68 -11.69
C GLU A 122 10.62 -17.08 -11.99
N ASP A 123 9.82 -16.82 -10.96
CA ASP A 123 8.51 -16.20 -11.08
C ASP A 123 8.55 -14.70 -10.75
N ALA A 124 9.74 -14.11 -10.63
CA ALA A 124 9.95 -12.70 -10.32
C ALA A 124 10.95 -12.09 -11.31
N ALA A 125 10.47 -11.14 -12.12
CA ALA A 125 11.25 -10.41 -13.11
C ALA A 125 11.38 -8.94 -12.68
N PRO A 126 12.39 -8.58 -11.87
CA PRO A 126 12.56 -7.21 -11.42
C PRO A 126 12.93 -6.28 -12.59
N ALA A 127 12.51 -5.02 -12.50
CA ALA A 127 12.96 -3.98 -13.42
C ALA A 127 14.47 -3.67 -13.26
N GLU A 128 15.03 -2.86 -14.17
CA GLU A 128 16.42 -2.43 -14.07
C GLU A 128 16.72 -1.76 -12.71
N GLY A 129 17.79 -2.22 -12.05
CA GLY A 129 18.16 -1.75 -10.71
C GLY A 129 17.31 -2.31 -9.56
N GLY A 130 16.27 -3.10 -9.87
CA GLY A 130 15.48 -3.86 -8.90
C GLY A 130 16.08 -5.22 -8.54
N TRP A 131 15.40 -5.96 -7.67
CA TRP A 131 15.76 -7.34 -7.30
C TRP A 131 14.53 -8.18 -7.00
N SER A 132 14.66 -9.50 -7.17
CA SER A 132 13.64 -10.47 -6.76
C SER A 132 13.72 -10.75 -5.26
N ALA A 133 12.57 -11.01 -4.65
CA ALA A 133 12.44 -11.59 -3.33
C ALA A 133 11.59 -12.85 -3.45
N ALA A 134 12.16 -14.01 -3.12
CA ALA A 134 11.44 -15.27 -3.07
C ALA A 134 11.82 -15.98 -1.77
N LEU A 135 10.88 -16.07 -0.85
CA LEU A 135 11.09 -16.67 0.46
C LEU A 135 10.01 -17.70 0.74
N THR A 136 10.42 -18.83 1.27
CA THR A 136 9.51 -19.84 1.83
C THR A 136 8.94 -19.37 3.16
N HIS A 137 7.87 -20.02 3.62
CA HIS A 137 7.29 -19.83 4.95
C HIS A 137 8.34 -19.98 6.06
N ALA A 138 9.26 -20.94 5.92
CA ALA A 138 10.34 -21.14 6.88
C ALA A 138 11.33 -19.95 6.95
N GLN A 139 11.43 -19.15 5.88
CA GLN A 139 12.32 -18.00 5.80
C GLN A 139 11.63 -16.67 6.10
N SER A 140 10.34 -16.55 5.76
CA SER A 140 9.55 -15.32 5.94
C SER A 140 8.75 -15.30 7.25
N ASN A 141 8.39 -16.47 7.78
CA ASN A 141 7.40 -16.67 8.85
C ASN A 141 5.97 -16.16 8.50
N GLU A 142 5.70 -15.93 7.21
CA GLU A 142 4.42 -15.37 6.72
C GLU A 142 3.77 -16.28 5.67
N GLY A 143 4.57 -17.03 4.92
CA GLY A 143 4.13 -17.88 3.81
C GLY A 143 5.16 -17.91 2.67
N ASP A 144 4.96 -18.83 1.74
CA ASP A 144 5.75 -18.87 0.51
C ASP A 144 5.33 -17.72 -0.42
N PHE A 145 6.28 -16.95 -0.95
CA PHE A 145 5.99 -15.92 -1.94
C PHE A 145 7.12 -15.71 -2.94
N ALA A 146 6.77 -15.12 -4.08
CA ALA A 146 7.71 -14.52 -5.03
C ALA A 146 7.30 -13.06 -5.29
N GLY A 147 8.27 -12.19 -5.50
CA GLY A 147 8.03 -10.77 -5.70
C GLY A 147 9.24 -10.01 -6.22
N VAL A 148 9.02 -8.76 -6.58
CA VAL A 148 10.01 -7.83 -7.12
C VAL A 148 10.03 -6.56 -6.28
N ARG A 149 11.19 -5.92 -6.21
CA ARG A 149 11.41 -4.68 -5.47
C ARG A 149 12.27 -3.74 -6.28
N VAL A 150 11.98 -2.45 -6.19
CA VAL A 150 12.84 -1.39 -6.74
C VAL A 150 13.03 -0.31 -5.71
N ALA A 151 14.29 0.11 -5.50
CA ALA A 151 14.58 1.24 -4.64
C ALA A 151 14.18 2.53 -5.36
N TYR A 152 13.35 3.34 -4.71
CA TYR A 152 12.93 4.64 -5.21
C TYR A 152 12.70 5.58 -4.03
N PRO A 153 13.40 6.74 -3.97
CA PRO A 153 13.26 7.70 -2.89
C PRO A 153 11.98 8.52 -3.04
N TRP A 154 10.83 7.86 -2.93
CA TRP A 154 9.54 8.52 -2.96
C TRP A 154 9.44 9.56 -1.83
N LYS A 155 8.76 10.66 -2.14
CA LYS A 155 8.53 11.84 -1.30
C LYS A 155 7.04 12.09 -1.14
N ALA A 156 6.66 13.12 -0.38
CA ALA A 156 5.27 13.60 -0.38
C ALA A 156 4.80 13.88 -1.81
N GLY A 157 3.57 13.50 -2.12
CA GLY A 157 3.00 13.66 -3.46
C GLY A 157 2.04 12.53 -3.83
N ARG A 158 1.60 12.56 -5.10
CA ARG A 158 0.64 11.62 -5.66
C ARG A 158 1.32 10.63 -6.61
N TYR A 159 0.91 9.36 -6.51
CA TYR A 159 1.43 8.24 -7.27
C TYR A 159 0.30 7.39 -7.86
N LEU A 160 0.37 7.04 -9.13
CA LEU A 160 -0.54 6.10 -9.80
C LEU A 160 0.11 4.73 -9.88
N PHE A 161 -0.45 3.73 -9.21
CA PHE A 161 -0.06 2.33 -9.38
C PHE A 161 -0.91 1.73 -10.49
N ARG A 162 -0.28 1.05 -11.45
CA ARG A 162 -0.96 0.33 -12.54
C ARG A 162 -0.41 -1.08 -12.66
N MET A 163 -1.31 -2.06 -12.59
CA MET A 163 -1.01 -3.48 -12.66
C MET A 163 -1.75 -4.11 -13.85
N GLU A 164 -1.02 -4.82 -14.72
CA GLU A 164 -1.58 -5.39 -15.96
C GLU A 164 -0.89 -6.71 -16.36
N PRO A 165 -1.61 -7.70 -16.92
CA PRO A 165 -1.00 -8.87 -17.55
C PRO A 165 -0.15 -8.46 -18.76
N THR A 166 0.97 -9.14 -18.98
CA THR A 166 1.87 -8.87 -20.11
C THR A 166 1.94 -10.07 -21.06
N MET A 167 2.74 -11.07 -20.72
CA MET A 167 2.96 -12.27 -21.52
C MET A 167 2.68 -13.52 -20.69
N SER A 168 2.29 -14.59 -21.36
CA SER A 168 2.10 -15.90 -20.74
C SER A 168 3.09 -16.91 -21.30
N ASP A 169 3.51 -17.83 -20.45
CA ASP A 169 4.37 -18.96 -20.77
C ASP A 169 3.85 -20.24 -20.08
N ASP A 170 4.54 -21.36 -20.23
CA ASP A 170 4.13 -22.64 -19.66
C ASP A 170 3.99 -22.62 -18.12
N GLY A 171 4.63 -21.66 -17.44
CA GLY A 171 4.52 -21.45 -16.00
C GLY A 171 3.30 -20.62 -15.56
N GLY A 172 2.66 -19.91 -16.49
CA GLY A 172 1.53 -19.01 -16.22
C GLY A 172 1.69 -17.63 -16.87
N THR A 173 0.97 -16.64 -16.33
CA THR A 173 0.90 -15.29 -16.90
C THR A 173 1.67 -14.30 -16.06
N TRP A 174 2.56 -13.54 -16.69
CA TRP A 174 3.25 -12.42 -16.06
C TRP A 174 2.31 -11.24 -15.90
N VAL A 175 2.33 -10.65 -14.71
CA VAL A 175 1.64 -9.40 -14.41
C VAL A 175 2.70 -8.38 -14.06
N ALA A 176 2.69 -7.21 -14.71
CA ALA A 176 3.61 -6.11 -14.46
C ALA A 176 3.01 -5.09 -13.50
N LEU A 177 3.87 -4.40 -12.75
CA LEU A 177 3.53 -3.22 -11.96
C LEU A 177 4.41 -2.04 -12.38
N VAL A 178 3.75 -0.91 -12.66
CA VAL A 178 4.40 0.39 -12.88
C VAL A 178 3.79 1.44 -11.94
N VAL A 179 4.61 2.43 -11.56
CA VAL A 179 4.19 3.54 -10.70
C VAL A 179 4.49 4.86 -11.39
N GLY A 180 3.46 5.68 -11.63
CA GLY A 180 3.63 7.04 -12.13
C GLY A 180 3.68 8.06 -10.99
N GLU A 181 4.69 8.91 -10.92
CA GLU A 181 4.75 10.06 -9.99
C GLU A 181 4.17 11.31 -10.68
N TYR A 182 3.09 11.86 -10.14
CA TYR A 182 2.39 13.00 -10.75
C TYR A 182 3.25 14.26 -10.82
N ASP A 183 3.96 14.59 -9.73
CA ASP A 183 4.72 15.85 -9.62
C ASP A 183 5.83 15.97 -10.67
N SER A 184 6.48 14.85 -10.98
CA SER A 184 7.64 14.80 -11.88
C SER A 184 7.29 14.25 -13.26
N GLY A 185 6.13 13.61 -13.43
CA GLY A 185 5.74 12.85 -14.61
C GLY A 185 6.57 11.57 -14.82
N LYS A 186 7.39 11.17 -13.84
CA LYS A 186 8.23 9.96 -13.97
C LYS A 186 7.37 8.71 -13.91
N VAL A 187 7.74 7.73 -14.72
CA VAL A 187 7.24 6.35 -14.64
C VAL A 187 8.35 5.49 -14.08
N ILE A 188 8.04 4.75 -13.03
CA ILE A 188 8.93 3.83 -12.34
C ILE A 188 8.44 2.42 -12.61
N GLU A 189 9.23 1.64 -13.34
CA GLU A 189 9.00 0.22 -13.50
C GLU A 189 9.41 -0.51 -12.22
N VAL A 190 8.49 -1.29 -11.64
CA VAL A 190 8.80 -2.12 -10.45
C VAL A 190 9.27 -3.50 -10.88
N GLY A 191 8.62 -4.06 -11.90
CA GLY A 191 8.90 -5.37 -12.46
C GLY A 191 7.61 -6.17 -12.64
N SER A 192 7.76 -7.47 -12.88
CA SER A 192 6.65 -8.40 -13.09
C SER A 192 6.75 -9.63 -12.19
N VAL A 193 5.60 -10.19 -11.82
CA VAL A 193 5.49 -11.44 -11.08
C VAL A 193 4.59 -12.40 -11.86
N ARG A 194 4.97 -13.68 -11.95
CA ARG A 194 4.19 -14.69 -12.66
C ARG A 194 3.05 -15.21 -11.79
N PHE A 195 1.83 -15.22 -12.31
CA PHE A 195 0.64 -15.79 -11.69
C PHE A 195 0.28 -17.13 -12.34
N PRO A 196 -0.25 -18.10 -11.58
CA PRO A 196 -0.68 -19.37 -12.15
C PRO A 196 -1.87 -19.18 -13.10
N GLY A 197 -1.83 -19.85 -14.25
CA GLY A 197 -2.89 -19.84 -15.24
C GLY A 197 -2.62 -18.90 -16.42
N GLN A 198 -3.23 -19.24 -17.56
CA GLN A 198 -3.16 -18.47 -18.81
C GLN A 198 -4.23 -17.36 -18.84
N ASP A 199 -5.43 -17.69 -18.38
CA ASP A 199 -6.51 -16.73 -18.20
C ASP A 199 -6.55 -16.29 -16.73
N LEU A 200 -6.36 -15.00 -16.49
CA LEU A 200 -6.35 -14.44 -15.15
C LEU A 200 -7.76 -13.96 -14.77
N THR A 201 -8.20 -14.31 -13.56
CA THR A 201 -9.45 -13.84 -12.94
C THR A 201 -9.11 -13.12 -11.65
N ILE A 202 -9.48 -11.84 -11.53
CA ILE A 202 -9.36 -11.09 -10.29
C ILE A 202 -10.58 -11.39 -9.42
N ASP A 203 -10.33 -11.58 -8.13
CA ASP A 203 -11.36 -11.91 -7.16
C ASP A 203 -12.17 -10.67 -6.73
N LYS A 204 -13.31 -10.91 -6.08
CA LYS A 204 -14.27 -9.85 -5.72
C LYS A 204 -13.80 -8.89 -4.62
N ASP A 205 -12.82 -9.27 -3.81
CA ASP A 205 -12.39 -8.50 -2.64
C ASP A 205 -10.94 -8.00 -2.81
N ALA A 206 -10.71 -6.75 -2.43
CA ALA A 206 -9.38 -6.16 -2.29
C ALA A 206 -9.26 -5.35 -1.00
N VAL A 207 -8.04 -5.10 -0.55
CA VAL A 207 -7.76 -4.40 0.71
C VAL A 207 -6.67 -3.34 0.52
N SER A 208 -6.89 -2.11 0.94
CA SER A 208 -5.79 -1.18 1.24
C SER A 208 -5.46 -1.20 2.73
N PHE A 209 -4.20 -1.03 3.08
CA PHE A 209 -3.81 -0.85 4.48
C PHE A 209 -2.54 -0.02 4.62
N VAL A 210 -2.35 0.54 5.82
CA VAL A 210 -1.07 1.06 6.28
C VAL A 210 -0.57 0.11 7.36
N GLU A 211 0.66 -0.37 7.21
CA GLU A 211 1.28 -1.32 8.13
C GLU A 211 2.53 -0.73 8.77
N ILE A 212 2.72 -1.06 10.05
CA ILE A 212 4.00 -0.97 10.73
C ILE A 212 4.64 -2.36 10.74
N TYR A 213 5.81 -2.51 10.14
CA TYR A 213 6.55 -3.77 10.13
C TYR A 213 7.80 -3.72 11.04
N GLY A 214 8.37 -4.88 11.32
CA GLY A 214 9.60 -5.04 12.09
C GLY A 214 9.46 -5.06 13.62
N HIS A 215 10.31 -5.86 14.27
CA HIS A 215 10.23 -6.15 15.70
C HIS A 215 10.72 -5.01 16.61
N GLU A 216 11.61 -4.14 16.13
CA GLU A 216 12.20 -3.04 16.91
C GLU A 216 11.23 -1.89 17.21
N VAL A 217 10.02 -1.94 16.64
CA VAL A 217 9.05 -0.86 16.72
C VAL A 217 8.18 -0.92 17.98
N ILE A 218 7.91 -2.12 18.52
CA ILE A 218 7.03 -2.29 19.69
C ILE A 218 7.57 -1.53 20.91
N ASP A 219 8.84 -1.77 21.24
CA ASP A 219 9.50 -1.17 22.41
C ASP A 219 9.57 0.35 22.32
N ASN A 220 9.71 0.89 21.10
CA ASN A 220 9.73 2.32 20.85
C ASN A 220 8.33 2.96 20.91
N ILE A 221 7.30 2.34 20.32
CA ILE A 221 5.94 2.90 20.34
C ILE A 221 5.44 3.11 21.78
N CYS A 222 5.71 2.16 22.69
CA CYS A 222 5.32 2.27 24.09
C CYS A 222 6.11 3.34 24.86
N ARG A 223 7.40 3.53 24.55
CA ARG A 223 8.31 4.36 25.37
C ARG A 223 8.47 5.80 24.86
N THR A 224 8.43 6.03 23.55
CA THR A 224 8.91 7.29 22.94
C THR A 224 7.97 7.95 21.93
N ARG A 225 6.83 7.30 21.60
CA ARG A 225 5.84 7.63 20.53
C ARG A 225 6.13 6.93 19.20
N MET A 226 5.11 6.95 18.33
CA MET A 226 5.21 6.47 16.94
C MET A 226 6.42 7.10 16.22
N PRO A 227 7.16 6.31 15.43
CA PRO A 227 8.36 6.81 14.78
C PRO A 227 8.08 7.80 13.64
N SER A 228 6.88 7.74 13.06
CA SER A 228 6.43 8.59 11.96
C SER A 228 4.94 8.87 12.09
N THR A 229 4.52 10.06 11.64
CA THR A 229 3.12 10.39 11.38
C THR A 229 2.93 10.58 9.88
N GLY A 230 1.69 10.42 9.40
CA GLY A 230 1.42 10.66 8.00
C GLY A 230 -0.04 10.52 7.64
N VAL A 231 -0.31 10.85 6.39
CA VAL A 231 -1.61 10.66 5.74
C VAL A 231 -1.37 9.86 4.48
N ALA A 232 -2.14 8.79 4.29
CA ALA A 232 -2.24 8.07 3.03
C ALA A 232 -3.67 8.24 2.50
N VAL A 233 -3.81 8.69 1.26
CA VAL A 233 -5.11 8.78 0.59
C VAL A 233 -5.13 7.80 -0.58
N PHE A 234 -6.02 6.82 -0.50
CA PHE A 234 -6.31 5.89 -1.58
C PHE A 234 -7.48 6.43 -2.39
N ARG A 235 -7.32 6.54 -3.71
CA ARG A 235 -8.34 7.13 -4.57
C ARG A 235 -8.32 6.53 -5.96
N GLN A 236 -9.42 6.74 -6.69
CA GLN A 236 -9.57 6.32 -8.09
C GLN A 236 -9.17 4.85 -8.31
N LEU A 237 -9.68 3.94 -7.47
CA LEU A 237 -9.51 2.51 -7.70
C LEU A 237 -10.32 2.11 -8.92
N GLU A 238 -9.65 1.57 -9.94
CA GLU A 238 -10.30 1.02 -11.12
C GLU A 238 -9.88 -0.42 -11.35
N VAL A 239 -10.84 -1.23 -11.81
CA VAL A 239 -10.58 -2.59 -12.29
C VAL A 239 -11.14 -2.70 -13.69
N ASN A 240 -10.30 -3.11 -14.65
CA ASN A 240 -10.65 -3.17 -16.06
C ASN A 240 -11.26 -1.85 -16.57
N GLU A 241 -10.63 -0.73 -16.21
CA GLU A 241 -11.06 0.64 -16.58
C GLU A 241 -12.45 1.04 -16.03
N ARG A 242 -12.94 0.32 -15.01
CA ARG A 242 -14.19 0.66 -14.30
C ARG A 242 -13.87 1.14 -12.90
N ALA A 243 -14.25 2.38 -12.62
CA ALA A 243 -14.11 2.99 -11.30
C ALA A 243 -14.98 2.30 -10.24
N ILE A 244 -14.41 2.12 -9.05
CA ILE A 244 -15.09 1.64 -7.85
C ILE A 244 -15.53 2.84 -7.01
N ASP A 245 -16.82 2.92 -6.67
CA ASP A 245 -17.34 3.91 -5.71
C ASP A 245 -16.82 3.57 -4.30
N LEU A 246 -15.78 4.28 -3.87
CA LEU A 246 -15.07 3.97 -2.64
C LEU A 246 -15.94 4.20 -1.40
N ARG A 247 -16.96 5.05 -1.46
CA ARG A 247 -17.86 5.25 -0.33
C ARG A 247 -18.82 4.10 -0.15
N ARG A 248 -19.43 3.64 -1.24
CA ARG A 248 -20.50 2.62 -1.19
C ARG A 248 -19.97 1.20 -1.18
N ARG A 249 -18.75 1.00 -1.70
CA ARG A 249 -18.14 -0.32 -1.85
C ARG A 249 -16.90 -0.48 -0.98
N SER A 250 -16.80 0.25 0.14
CA SER A 250 -15.75 0.00 1.13
C SER A 250 -16.25 -0.15 2.55
N SER A 251 -15.50 -0.95 3.33
CA SER A 251 -15.62 -1.05 4.78
C SER A 251 -14.24 -0.97 5.42
N CYS A 252 -14.20 -0.59 6.71
CA CYS A 252 -12.96 -0.50 7.47
C CYS A 252 -12.99 -1.44 8.67
N VAL A 253 -11.88 -2.13 8.91
CA VAL A 253 -11.67 -3.01 10.07
C VAL A 253 -10.38 -2.59 10.78
N PHE A 254 -10.47 -2.32 12.08
CA PHE A 254 -9.30 -2.18 12.93
C PHE A 254 -8.90 -3.57 13.46
N PRO A 255 -7.70 -4.07 13.12
CA PRO A 255 -7.30 -5.41 13.50
C PRO A 255 -7.25 -5.61 15.00
N ARG A 256 -7.57 -6.84 15.41
CA ARG A 256 -7.50 -7.24 16.82
C ARG A 256 -6.08 -7.11 17.34
N ASP A 257 -5.97 -6.67 18.60
CA ASP A 257 -4.71 -6.61 19.33
C ASP A 257 -3.64 -5.71 18.67
N VAL A 258 -4.09 -4.72 17.91
CA VAL A 258 -3.27 -3.62 17.40
C VAL A 258 -3.68 -2.33 18.11
N PRO A 259 -2.73 -1.49 18.56
CA PRO A 259 -3.06 -0.19 19.13
C PRO A 259 -3.80 0.71 18.12
N PRO A 260 -4.75 1.55 18.57
CA PRO A 260 -5.48 2.47 17.71
C PRO A 260 -4.60 3.65 17.27
N LEU A 261 -3.73 3.41 16.30
CA LEU A 261 -2.72 4.37 15.82
C LEU A 261 -3.15 5.13 14.56
N ALA A 262 -4.34 4.82 14.03
CA ALA A 262 -4.86 5.41 12.80
C ALA A 262 -6.32 5.84 12.94
N THR A 263 -6.75 6.69 12.01
CA THR A 263 -8.15 7.00 11.75
C THR A 263 -8.43 7.00 10.27
N VAL A 264 -9.69 6.75 9.94
CA VAL A 264 -10.18 6.69 8.57
C VAL A 264 -11.29 7.72 8.38
N SER A 265 -11.27 8.39 7.24
CA SER A 265 -12.40 9.12 6.68
C SER A 265 -12.61 8.72 5.23
N ARG A 266 -13.85 8.72 4.76
CA ARG A 266 -14.23 8.25 3.41
C ARG A 266 -15.08 9.29 2.69
N SER A 267 -14.88 9.40 1.39
CA SER A 267 -15.73 10.10 0.43
C SER A 267 -15.98 9.15 -0.77
N PRO A 268 -16.84 9.51 -1.75
CA PRO A 268 -17.02 8.68 -2.95
C PRO A 268 -15.72 8.39 -3.70
N ASP A 269 -14.78 9.33 -3.65
CA ASP A 269 -13.56 9.30 -4.46
C ASP A 269 -12.31 8.98 -3.63
N ASP A 270 -12.34 9.17 -2.31
CA ASP A 270 -11.18 9.07 -1.43
C ASP A 270 -11.44 8.20 -0.19
N VAL A 271 -10.45 7.39 0.15
CA VAL A 271 -10.25 6.83 1.49
C VAL A 271 -9.00 7.43 2.09
N VAL A 272 -9.15 8.18 3.18
CA VAL A 272 -8.05 8.87 3.87
C VAL A 272 -7.73 8.13 5.15
N VAL A 273 -6.48 7.70 5.29
CA VAL A 273 -5.92 7.09 6.50
C VAL A 273 -4.90 8.06 7.12
N GLU A 274 -5.25 8.67 8.25
CA GLU A 274 -4.30 9.42 9.08
C GLU A 274 -3.67 8.44 10.08
N PHE A 275 -2.33 8.33 10.15
CA PHE A 275 -1.62 7.42 11.03
C PHE A 275 -0.52 8.09 11.86
N GLY A 276 -0.08 7.40 12.91
CA GLY A 276 0.93 7.90 13.85
C GLY A 276 0.34 8.56 15.09
N ARG A 277 -0.93 8.30 15.41
CA ARG A 277 -1.55 8.78 16.65
C ARG A 277 -0.82 8.21 17.87
N THR A 278 -0.69 9.00 18.93
CA THR A 278 -0.14 8.49 20.20
C THR A 278 -1.18 7.57 20.86
N PRO A 279 -0.84 6.31 21.20
CA PRO A 279 -1.78 5.44 21.90
C PRO A 279 -2.14 6.07 23.26
N ARG A 280 -3.43 6.23 23.55
CA ARG A 280 -3.92 6.68 24.86
C ARG A 280 -4.30 5.46 25.70
N GLY A 281 -3.83 5.39 26.95
CA GLY A 281 -4.29 4.42 27.95
C GLY A 281 -3.19 3.59 28.61
N GLU A 282 -3.53 2.92 29.72
CA GLU A 282 -2.63 2.21 30.64
C GLU A 282 -1.86 1.00 30.07
N ARG A 283 -1.95 0.74 28.76
CA ARG A 283 -1.37 -0.46 28.11
C ARG A 283 0.08 -0.28 27.64
N CYS A 284 0.67 0.90 27.85
CA CYS A 284 2.12 1.16 27.73
C CYS A 284 2.85 1.04 29.08
N LYS A 285 2.37 0.20 30.00
CA LYS A 285 3.02 -0.10 31.30
C LYS A 285 3.83 -1.38 31.20
#